data_AF-A0A0R1TQQ9-F1
#
_entry.id   AF-A0A0R1TQQ9-F1
#
_cell.length_a   1.000
_cell.length_b   1.000
_cell.length_c   1.000
_cell.angle_alpha   90.00
_cell.angle_beta   90.00
_cell.angle_gamma   90.00
#
_symmetry.space_group_name_H-M   'P 1'
#
loop_
_entity.id
_entity.type
_entity.pdbx_description
1 polymer ?
#
loop_
_entity_poly.entity_id
_entity_poly.type
_entity_poly.pdbx_seq_one_letter_code
_entity_poly.pdbx_strand_id
1 'polypeptide(L)'
;MITFFAPLGSLLTGNCGHKGPELKKYAEFFPYMIGRNVVDDRNNTTELEKIYQIADSQGALLLNDSGSSYKQPNTVARELTSVIINTNYLNLYPLRDVHNKKIIPDPASQKLVLVFPDTPKDLVTKRLKYEQRNDPIAQKYGIKVFYSNPRSNQNFKNIVTGKNMANEIIMIVTPGNIEHGLTQYHLNILSGFANDSLLLPLKKTSLGKLSQQWEPILKKYNLSDNVAQLIRYDRGELEELRQGFGDLLAHFYEQLLLWLIVLALSFYSLLSFFKKNRTQIELKNTFGYSRLRNYYPYLVMLGLQYIVMLAFYPDQNIPKAVYLVVISLFFVLEFFILNLFISYLESEAKKNVKCSHLCNRSD
;
A
#
# COMPACT_ATOMS: atom_id res chain seq x y z
N MET A 1 -12.28 -8.81 -8.77
CA MET A 1 -11.70 -8.66 -10.12
C MET A 1 -10.21 -8.29 -10.15
N ILE A 2 -9.69 -7.27 -9.44
CA ILE A 2 -8.28 -6.79 -9.64
C ILE A 2 -7.54 -6.42 -8.35
N THR A 3 -7.96 -6.92 -7.19
CA THR A 3 -7.02 -6.97 -6.06
C THR A 3 -5.75 -7.71 -6.48
N PHE A 4 -5.88 -8.76 -7.32
CA PHE A 4 -4.82 -9.62 -7.86
C PHE A 4 -3.56 -8.94 -8.42
N PHE A 5 -3.65 -7.73 -9.01
CA PHE A 5 -2.53 -7.10 -9.73
C PHE A 5 -1.98 -5.82 -9.10
N ALA A 6 -2.61 -5.26 -8.07
CA ALA A 6 -2.05 -4.09 -7.37
C ALA A 6 -0.67 -4.39 -6.73
N PRO A 7 -0.46 -5.57 -6.12
CA PRO A 7 0.86 -5.96 -5.60
C PRO A 7 1.86 -6.35 -6.70
N LEU A 8 1.39 -6.77 -7.88
CA LEU A 8 2.26 -7.02 -9.04
C LEU A 8 2.75 -5.71 -9.67
N GLY A 9 1.93 -4.66 -9.66
CA GLY A 9 2.33 -3.32 -10.11
C GLY A 9 3.42 -2.69 -9.23
N SER A 10 3.36 -2.88 -7.90
CA SER A 10 4.43 -2.46 -6.99
C SER A 10 5.69 -3.30 -7.13
N LEU A 11 5.56 -4.60 -7.41
CA LEU A 11 6.68 -5.51 -7.73
C LEU A 11 7.38 -5.15 -9.05
N LEU A 12 6.62 -4.81 -10.09
CA LEU A 12 7.14 -4.49 -11.44
C LEU A 12 7.72 -3.06 -11.52
N THR A 13 7.32 -2.14 -10.65
CA THR A 13 7.88 -0.78 -10.57
C THR A 13 9.17 -0.71 -9.73
N GLY A 14 9.66 -1.84 -9.22
CA GLY A 14 11.01 -1.97 -8.66
C GLY A 14 11.26 -1.22 -7.35
N ASN A 15 10.21 -0.73 -6.68
CA ASN A 15 10.36 0.06 -5.46
C ASN A 15 10.39 -0.78 -4.18
N CYS A 16 10.15 -2.09 -4.28
CA CYS A 16 10.29 -3.01 -3.16
C CYS A 16 11.77 -3.33 -2.93
N GLY A 17 12.33 -2.81 -1.83
CA GLY A 17 13.54 -3.40 -1.24
C GLY A 17 14.88 -2.69 -1.42
N HIS A 18 14.92 -1.38 -1.65
CA HIS A 18 16.15 -0.59 -1.42
C HIS A 18 16.01 0.39 -0.26
N LYS A 19 15.70 -0.18 0.91
CA LYS A 19 15.90 0.48 2.20
C LYS A 19 17.39 0.52 2.54
N GLY A 20 17.87 1.66 3.02
CA GLY A 20 19.27 1.85 3.38
C GLY A 20 19.77 0.79 4.37
N PRO A 21 21.06 0.39 4.32
CA PRO A 21 21.61 -0.65 5.19
C PRO A 21 21.47 -0.35 6.69
N GLU A 22 21.28 0.92 7.06
CA GLU A 22 21.03 1.35 8.43
C GLU A 22 19.70 0.83 8.99
N LEU A 23 18.67 0.67 8.16
CA LEU A 23 17.35 0.19 8.60
C LEU A 23 17.36 -1.27 9.05
N LYS A 24 18.37 -2.06 8.64
CA LYS A 24 18.56 -3.43 9.12
C LYS A 24 18.85 -3.51 10.62
N LYS A 25 19.21 -2.40 11.25
CA LYS A 25 19.49 -2.28 12.69
C LYS A 25 18.22 -2.05 13.50
N TYR A 26 17.06 -1.90 12.86
CA TYR A 26 15.80 -1.58 13.49
C TYR A 26 14.72 -2.64 13.20
N ALA A 27 13.78 -2.75 14.13
CA ALA A 27 12.54 -3.49 14.01
C ALA A 27 11.36 -2.52 14.06
N GLU A 28 10.23 -2.95 13.53
CA GLU A 28 8.94 -2.26 13.65
C GLU A 28 7.89 -3.29 14.07
N PHE A 29 6.85 -2.81 14.74
CA PHE A 29 5.63 -3.56 14.90
C PHE A 29 4.78 -3.37 13.66
N PHE A 30 4.27 -4.47 13.11
CA PHE A 30 3.42 -4.46 11.93
C PHE A 30 2.04 -5.07 12.25
N PRO A 31 1.25 -4.47 13.16
CA PRO A 31 0.06 -5.13 13.65
C PRO A 31 -1.11 -5.07 12.67
N TYR A 32 -1.57 -6.21 12.16
CA TYR A 32 -2.74 -6.27 11.27
C TYR A 32 -4.07 -6.14 12.04
N MET A 33 -4.10 -6.59 13.29
CA MET A 33 -5.26 -6.53 14.20
C MET A 33 -4.78 -6.29 15.63
N ILE A 34 -5.53 -5.51 16.41
CA ILE A 34 -5.41 -5.45 17.87
C ILE A 34 -6.63 -6.17 18.45
N GLY A 35 -6.44 -7.40 18.95
CA GLY A 35 -7.54 -8.29 19.34
C GLY A 35 -8.35 -8.76 18.13
N ARG A 36 -9.68 -8.52 18.13
CA ARG A 36 -10.58 -8.81 17.00
C ARG A 36 -10.90 -7.61 16.12
N ASN A 37 -10.33 -6.45 16.44
CA ASN A 37 -10.61 -5.21 15.72
C ASN A 37 -9.45 -4.91 14.77
N VAL A 38 -9.79 -4.49 13.56
CA VAL A 38 -8.86 -3.75 12.70
C VAL A 38 -8.38 -2.53 13.48
N VAL A 39 -7.10 -2.18 13.36
CA VAL A 39 -6.48 -1.03 14.03
C VAL A 39 -7.30 0.22 13.70
N ASP A 40 -8.19 0.63 14.61
CA ASP A 40 -8.79 1.96 14.63
C ASP A 40 -8.09 2.72 15.75
N ASP A 41 -7.24 3.67 15.35
CA ASP A 41 -6.35 4.48 16.21
C ASP A 41 -7.08 5.22 17.34
N ARG A 42 -8.42 5.24 17.33
CA ARG A 42 -9.22 6.11 18.19
C ARG A 42 -9.40 5.62 19.63
N ASN A 43 -9.21 4.33 19.93
CA ASN A 43 -9.58 3.76 21.24
C ASN A 43 -8.43 3.41 22.20
N ASN A 44 -7.16 3.45 21.77
CA ASN A 44 -6.01 2.93 22.56
C ASN A 44 -4.94 4.00 22.92
N THR A 45 -5.31 5.29 22.95
CA THR A 45 -4.34 6.41 23.06
C THR A 45 -3.42 6.33 24.28
N THR A 46 -3.97 5.96 25.44
CA THR A 46 -3.22 5.91 26.71
C THR A 46 -2.20 4.76 26.71
N GLU A 47 -2.59 3.61 26.18
CA GLU A 47 -1.74 2.43 26.03
C GLU A 47 -0.60 2.71 25.05
N LEU A 48 -0.90 3.34 23.91
CA LEU A 48 0.10 3.74 22.92
C LEU A 48 1.12 4.73 23.49
N GLU A 49 0.68 5.70 24.30
CA GLU A 49 1.57 6.63 25.00
C GLU A 49 2.56 5.87 25.91
N LYS A 50 2.07 4.89 26.68
CA LYS A 50 2.92 4.08 27.57
C LYS A 50 3.88 3.19 26.78
N ILE A 51 3.43 2.58 25.69
CA ILE A 51 4.29 1.80 24.79
C ILE A 51 5.40 2.67 24.21
N TYR A 52 5.04 3.87 23.74
CA TYR A 52 6.00 4.82 23.22
C TYR A 52 7.01 5.26 24.29
N GLN A 53 6.57 5.62 25.50
CA GLN A 53 7.47 5.99 26.61
C GLN A 53 8.50 4.90 26.90
N ILE A 54 8.07 3.64 26.92
CA ILE A 54 8.96 2.49 27.11
C ILE A 54 9.92 2.36 25.91
N ALA A 55 9.43 2.46 24.68
CA ALA A 55 10.25 2.38 23.47
C ALA A 55 11.31 3.49 23.44
N ASP A 56 10.91 4.73 23.72
CA ASP A 56 11.76 5.92 23.77
C ASP A 56 12.86 5.77 24.83
N SER A 57 12.51 5.27 26.03
CA SER A 57 13.50 4.97 27.09
C SER A 57 14.52 3.90 26.68
N GLN A 58 14.13 3.00 25.76
CA GLN A 58 15.01 1.97 25.20
C GLN A 58 15.79 2.45 23.98
N GLY A 59 15.68 3.72 23.58
CA GLY A 59 16.39 4.31 22.45
C GLY A 59 15.72 4.10 21.11
N ALA A 60 14.39 3.89 21.09
CA ALA A 60 13.62 3.90 19.84
C ALA A 60 13.74 5.25 19.14
N LEU A 61 13.72 5.23 17.81
CA LEU A 61 13.65 6.45 17.01
C LEU A 61 12.20 6.67 16.59
N LEU A 62 11.71 7.88 16.77
CA LEU A 62 10.46 8.34 16.18
C LEU A 62 10.77 9.15 14.93
N LEU A 63 10.14 8.80 13.82
CA LEU A 63 10.15 9.57 12.59
C LEU A 63 8.80 9.44 11.89
N ASN A 64 7.95 10.44 12.04
CA ASN A 64 6.68 10.55 11.32
C ASN A 64 6.75 11.71 10.34
N ASP A 65 6.82 11.40 9.05
CA ASP A 65 6.84 12.39 7.97
C ASP A 65 5.51 12.48 7.19
N SER A 66 4.45 11.81 7.67
CA SER A 66 3.12 11.86 7.05
C SER A 66 2.61 13.29 6.89
N GLY A 67 2.89 14.15 7.88
CA GLY A 67 2.56 15.57 7.88
C GLY A 67 3.55 16.47 7.11
N SER A 68 4.56 15.93 6.43
CA SER A 68 5.58 16.74 5.75
C SER A 68 5.05 17.46 4.49
N SER A 69 5.67 18.58 4.13
CA SER A 69 5.25 19.40 2.98
C SER A 69 5.35 18.68 1.64
N TYR A 70 6.17 17.63 1.58
CA TYR A 70 6.39 16.87 0.37
C TYR A 70 5.57 15.59 0.24
N LYS A 71 4.85 15.19 1.29
CA LYS A 71 3.83 14.13 1.23
C LYS A 71 2.44 14.75 1.07
N GLN A 72 2.22 15.91 1.67
CA GLN A 72 0.94 16.61 1.62
C GLN A 72 0.72 17.29 0.25
N PRO A 73 -0.54 17.36 -0.25
CA PRO A 73 -0.85 18.12 -1.46
C PRO A 73 -0.47 19.60 -1.32
N ASN A 74 -0.14 20.26 -2.43
CA ASN A 74 0.19 21.69 -2.47
C ASN A 74 -0.94 22.61 -1.95
N THR A 75 -2.16 22.10 -1.80
CA THR A 75 -3.30 22.81 -1.23
C THR A 75 -3.25 22.89 0.30
N VAL A 76 -2.49 22.00 0.96
CA VAL A 76 -2.29 22.04 2.40
C VAL A 76 -1.33 23.16 2.72
N ALA A 77 -1.76 24.08 3.58
CA ALA A 77 -0.96 25.23 3.96
C ALA A 77 0.34 24.78 4.65
N ARG A 78 1.48 25.37 4.27
CA ARG A 78 2.80 24.91 4.75
C ARG A 78 2.96 25.06 6.27
N GLU A 79 2.29 26.04 6.87
CA GLU A 79 2.19 26.16 8.32
C GLU A 79 1.48 24.98 9.00
N LEU A 80 0.75 24.13 8.29
CA LEU A 80 0.13 22.92 8.87
C LEU A 80 1.02 21.69 8.70
N THR A 81 2.07 21.78 7.89
CA THR A 81 2.97 20.66 7.61
C THR A 81 4.12 20.60 8.60
N SER A 82 4.46 19.41 9.08
CA SER A 82 5.60 19.16 9.96
C SER A 82 6.05 17.70 9.91
N VAL A 83 7.34 17.48 10.15
CA VAL A 83 7.90 16.16 10.47
C VAL A 83 8.02 16.04 11.99
N ILE A 84 7.56 14.93 12.56
CA ILE A 84 7.64 14.66 14.00
C ILE A 84 8.79 13.69 14.25
N ILE A 85 9.65 14.03 15.20
CA ILE A 85 10.77 13.19 15.63
C ILE A 85 10.90 13.21 17.16
N ASN A 86 11.66 12.27 17.72
CA ASN A 86 12.01 12.29 19.14
C ASN A 86 13.46 12.74 19.39
N THR A 87 13.81 12.93 20.66
CA THR A 87 15.16 13.29 21.09
C THR A 87 16.21 12.24 20.70
N ASN A 88 15.87 10.95 20.71
CA ASN A 88 16.76 9.89 20.26
C ASN A 88 17.15 10.04 18.79
N TYR A 89 16.21 10.42 17.92
CA TYR A 89 16.50 10.72 16.52
C TYR A 89 17.48 11.88 16.38
N LEU A 90 17.28 12.98 17.12
CA LEU A 90 18.18 14.13 17.12
C LEU A 90 19.58 13.81 17.67
N ASN A 91 19.68 12.90 18.63
CA ASN A 91 20.98 12.46 19.15
C ASN A 91 21.79 11.73 18.07
N LEU A 92 21.12 10.94 17.22
CA LEU A 92 21.76 10.21 16.12
C LEU A 92 22.02 11.11 14.90
N TYR A 93 21.08 11.98 14.56
CA TYR A 93 21.14 12.93 13.45
C TYR A 93 21.00 14.37 13.97
N PRO A 94 22.09 15.03 14.39
CA PRO A 94 22.01 16.34 15.03
C PRO A 94 21.51 17.43 14.08
N LEU A 95 20.42 18.08 14.46
CA LEU A 95 19.95 19.31 13.84
C LEU A 95 20.66 20.52 14.47
N ARG A 96 21.11 21.46 13.64
CA ARG A 96 21.84 22.65 14.05
C ARG A 96 21.00 23.92 13.91
N ASP A 97 21.16 24.83 14.86
CA ASP A 97 20.52 26.14 14.84
C ASP A 97 21.19 27.11 13.85
N VAL A 98 20.65 28.33 13.75
CA VAL A 98 21.21 29.40 12.92
C VAL A 98 22.64 29.84 13.31
N HIS A 99 23.09 29.51 14.53
CA HIS A 99 24.45 29.75 15.02
C HIS A 99 25.34 28.51 14.94
N ASN A 100 24.91 27.49 14.17
CA ASN A 100 25.60 26.21 13.98
C ASN A 100 25.77 25.38 15.27
N LYS A 101 25.04 25.69 16.34
CA LYS A 101 24.99 24.93 17.59
C LYS A 101 23.95 23.82 17.47
N LYS A 102 24.21 22.66 18.09
CA LYS A 102 23.23 21.56 18.11
C LYS A 102 21.98 22.00 18.87
N ILE A 103 20.81 21.74 18.29
CA ILE A 103 19.52 21.90 18.96
C ILE A 103 19.34 20.70 19.89
N ILE A 104 19.36 20.97 21.19
CA ILE A 104 19.18 19.97 22.23
C ILE A 104 18.02 20.45 23.10
N PRO A 105 16.79 19.95 22.85
CA PRO A 105 15.66 20.24 23.72
C PRO A 105 15.90 19.69 25.12
N ASP A 106 15.36 20.38 26.13
CA ASP A 106 15.35 19.88 27.50
C ASP A 106 14.42 18.65 27.59
N PRO A 107 14.92 17.47 27.96
CA PRO A 107 14.11 16.25 28.06
C PRO A 107 12.95 16.37 29.07
N ALA A 108 13.11 17.20 30.12
CA ALA A 108 12.09 17.42 31.13
C ALA A 108 11.06 18.50 30.72
N SER A 109 11.27 19.16 29.58
CA SER A 109 10.36 20.19 29.13
C SER A 109 9.01 19.62 28.74
N GLN A 110 7.96 20.16 29.35
CA GLN A 110 6.56 19.86 29.03
C GLN A 110 6.04 20.69 27.84
N LYS A 111 6.87 21.59 27.29
CA LYS A 111 6.46 22.48 26.20
C LYS A 111 6.39 21.74 24.87
N LEU A 112 5.51 22.20 23.98
CA LEU A 112 5.57 21.80 22.58
C LEU A 112 6.87 22.34 21.99
N VAL A 113 7.71 21.49 21.40
CA VAL A 113 9.00 21.92 20.83
C VAL A 113 8.90 21.94 19.32
N LEU A 114 9.06 23.13 18.73
CA LEU A 114 9.08 23.33 17.28
C LEU A 114 10.41 23.91 16.84
N VAL A 115 10.92 23.40 15.72
CA VAL A 115 12.06 23.97 15.00
C VAL A 115 11.58 24.44 13.64
N PHE A 116 11.75 25.73 13.37
CA PHE A 116 11.46 26.29 12.07
C PHE A 116 12.76 26.43 11.27
N PRO A 117 12.77 26.10 9.98
CA PRO A 117 13.83 26.59 9.10
C PRO A 117 13.79 28.13 9.10
N ASP A 118 14.93 28.79 8.85
CA ASP A 118 15.11 30.25 8.88
C ASP A 118 14.32 31.06 7.81
N THR A 119 13.23 30.49 7.27
CA THR A 119 12.36 31.01 6.21
C THR A 119 10.87 31.07 6.64
N PRO A 120 10.06 31.91 5.98
CA PRO A 120 9.70 33.28 6.36
C PRO A 120 8.92 33.41 7.69
N LYS A 121 9.12 34.53 8.40
CA LYS A 121 8.54 34.84 9.74
C LYS A 121 7.01 34.76 9.83
N ASP A 122 6.30 35.01 8.73
CA ASP A 122 4.84 34.96 8.69
C ASP A 122 4.30 33.54 8.90
N LEU A 123 5.04 32.54 8.40
CA LEU A 123 4.71 31.13 8.56
C LEU A 123 4.81 30.70 10.02
N VAL A 124 5.84 31.18 10.72
CA VAL A 124 6.05 30.94 12.16
C VAL A 124 4.85 31.44 12.95
N THR A 125 4.45 32.69 12.72
CA THR A 125 3.33 33.29 13.46
C THR A 125 2.02 32.53 13.24
N LYS A 126 1.74 32.10 11.99
CA LYS A 126 0.55 31.30 11.68
C LYS A 126 0.58 29.92 12.35
N ARG A 127 1.71 29.20 12.26
CA ARG A 127 1.89 27.90 12.96
C ARG A 127 1.67 28.04 14.46
N LEU A 128 2.33 29.00 15.10
CA LEU A 128 2.23 29.18 16.55
C LEU A 128 0.78 29.46 16.99
N LYS A 129 0.05 30.31 16.24
CA LYS A 129 -1.37 30.56 16.48
C LYS A 129 -2.22 29.30 16.30
N TYR A 130 -1.91 28.47 15.30
CA TYR A 130 -2.61 27.20 15.08
C TYR A 130 -2.41 26.25 16.26
N GLU A 131 -1.18 26.06 16.72
CA GLU A 131 -0.88 25.14 17.83
C GLU A 131 -1.48 25.63 19.14
N GLN A 132 -1.39 26.93 19.45
CA GLN A 132 -2.03 27.50 20.63
C GLN A 132 -3.56 27.32 20.65
N ARG A 133 -4.19 27.09 19.49
CA ARG A 133 -5.64 26.86 19.39
C ARG A 133 -6.01 25.39 19.39
N ASN A 134 -5.18 24.52 18.83
CA ASN A 134 -5.55 23.13 18.54
C ASN A 134 -4.76 22.09 19.35
N ASP A 135 -3.61 22.46 19.93
CA ASP A 135 -2.75 21.54 20.66
C ASP A 135 -2.85 21.74 22.18
N PRO A 136 -3.27 20.70 22.95
CA PRO A 136 -3.42 20.81 24.41
C PRO A 136 -2.12 21.12 25.15
N ILE A 137 -0.98 20.64 24.65
CA ILE A 137 0.33 20.91 25.27
C ILE A 137 0.71 22.37 25.05
N ALA A 138 0.53 22.88 23.84
CA ALA A 138 0.75 24.30 23.52
C ALA A 138 -0.16 25.23 24.34
N GLN A 139 -1.42 24.84 24.56
CA GLN A 139 -2.36 25.60 25.39
C GLN A 139 -1.95 25.65 26.86
N LYS A 140 -1.55 24.50 27.42
CA LYS A 140 -1.31 24.35 28.87
C LYS A 140 0.11 24.75 29.28
N TYR A 141 1.11 24.36 28.49
CA TYR A 141 2.54 24.50 28.83
C TYR A 141 3.28 25.50 27.94
N GLY A 142 2.67 25.91 26.81
CA GLY A 142 3.26 26.81 25.85
C GLY A 142 4.17 26.12 24.83
N ILE A 143 4.77 26.94 23.96
CA ILE A 143 5.61 26.47 22.84
C ILE A 143 7.04 26.95 23.03
N LYS A 144 8.00 26.04 22.86
CA LYS A 144 9.43 26.34 22.73
C LYS A 144 9.81 26.31 21.26
N VAL A 145 10.37 27.42 20.78
CA VAL A 145 10.76 27.59 19.38
C VAL A 145 12.27 27.62 19.24
N PHE A 146 12.78 26.87 18.26
CA PHE A 146 14.14 26.95 17.74
C PHE A 146 14.12 27.34 16.26
N TYR A 147 15.24 27.86 15.78
CA TYR A 147 15.44 28.18 14.37
C TYR A 147 16.64 27.41 13.83
N SER A 148 16.46 26.64 12.77
CA SER A 148 17.52 25.91 12.08
C SER A 148 17.93 26.62 10.78
N ASN A 149 19.20 26.49 10.42
CA ASN A 149 19.68 26.91 9.11
C ASN A 149 19.71 25.70 8.17
N PRO A 150 18.85 25.62 7.14
CA PRO A 150 18.81 24.46 6.27
C PRO A 150 20.13 24.19 5.52
N ARG A 151 20.92 25.24 5.24
CA ARG A 151 22.22 25.11 4.56
C ARG A 151 23.24 24.38 5.41
N SER A 152 23.21 24.56 6.72
CA SER A 152 24.08 23.86 7.68
C SER A 152 23.60 22.43 7.99
N ASN A 153 22.40 22.06 7.54
CA ASN A 153 21.72 20.81 7.90
C ASN A 153 21.42 19.91 6.69
N GLN A 154 22.17 20.02 5.59
CA GLN A 154 21.92 19.24 4.35
C GLN A 154 21.93 17.71 4.55
N ASN A 155 22.57 17.23 5.62
CA ASN A 155 22.63 15.82 5.99
C ASN A 155 21.50 15.37 6.95
N PHE A 156 20.62 16.29 7.37
CA PHE A 156 19.46 15.96 8.17
C PHE A 156 18.38 15.34 7.27
N LYS A 157 18.43 14.02 7.12
CA LYS A 157 17.66 13.25 6.14
C LYS A 157 16.76 12.24 6.83
N ASN A 158 15.59 12.02 6.26
CA ASN A 158 14.72 10.92 6.60
C ASN A 158 15.50 9.59 6.43
N ILE A 159 15.61 8.80 7.51
CA ILE A 159 16.39 7.55 7.50
C ILE A 159 15.77 6.48 6.59
N VAL A 160 14.45 6.57 6.36
CA VAL A 160 13.67 5.64 5.54
C VAL A 160 13.79 5.97 4.06
N THR A 161 13.50 7.22 3.70
CA THR A 161 13.42 7.65 2.29
C THR A 161 14.71 8.28 1.77
N GLY A 162 15.66 8.62 2.64
CA GLY A 162 16.87 9.37 2.29
C GLY A 162 16.62 10.85 1.96
N LYS A 163 15.37 11.31 2.02
CA LYS A 163 15.00 12.67 1.66
C LYS A 163 15.48 13.68 2.69
N ASN A 164 16.02 14.81 2.21
CA ASN A 164 16.43 15.90 3.09
C ASN A 164 15.20 16.56 3.75
N MET A 165 15.24 16.70 5.08
CA MET A 165 14.17 17.28 5.90
C MET A 165 14.54 18.64 6.49
N ALA A 166 15.72 19.19 6.16
CA ALA A 166 16.22 20.43 6.76
C ALA A 166 15.35 21.68 6.48
N ASN A 167 14.51 21.65 5.45
CA ASN A 167 13.57 22.71 5.07
C ASN A 167 12.15 22.50 5.62
N GLU A 168 11.91 21.44 6.38
CA GLU A 168 10.62 21.13 7.00
C GLU A 168 10.51 21.78 8.38
N ILE A 169 9.29 22.05 8.82
CA ILE A 169 9.03 22.35 10.24
C ILE A 169 9.21 21.03 11.00
N ILE A 170 10.05 21.04 12.03
CA ILE A 170 10.31 19.85 12.85
C ILE A 170 9.61 20.01 14.19
N MET A 171 8.76 19.05 14.53
CA MET A 171 8.20 18.93 15.87
C MET A 171 8.98 17.88 16.64
N ILE A 172 9.42 18.23 17.85
CA ILE A 172 10.25 17.35 18.68
C ILE A 172 9.44 16.86 19.88
N VAL A 173 9.27 15.54 19.96
CA VAL A 173 8.73 14.85 21.11
C VAL A 173 9.83 14.68 22.16
N THR A 174 9.56 15.14 23.38
CA THR A 174 10.43 14.99 24.56
C THR A 174 9.76 14.07 25.58
N PRO A 175 10.53 13.41 26.46
CA PRO A 175 9.96 12.65 27.57
C PRO A 175 9.00 13.45 28.47
N GLY A 176 9.27 14.75 28.65
CA GLY A 176 8.41 15.63 29.45
C GLY A 176 7.10 16.05 28.78
N ASN A 177 7.07 16.16 27.44
CA ASN A 177 5.84 16.57 26.73
C ASN A 177 4.93 15.39 26.38
N ILE A 178 5.47 14.17 26.26
CA ILE A 178 4.66 12.95 26.08
C ILE A 178 3.80 12.62 27.30
N GLU A 179 4.32 12.79 28.53
CA GLU A 179 3.64 12.41 29.78
C GLU A 179 2.34 13.18 30.06
N HIS A 180 2.14 14.31 29.36
CA HIS A 180 1.04 15.23 29.63
C HIS A 180 0.09 15.43 28.46
N GLY A 181 -0.05 14.39 27.63
CA GLY A 181 -1.12 14.28 26.65
C GLY A 181 -0.69 14.72 25.26
N LEU A 182 0.21 13.95 24.63
CA LEU A 182 0.26 13.95 23.18
C LEU A 182 -1.04 13.35 22.65
N THR A 183 -1.78 14.15 21.89
CA THR A 183 -2.98 13.70 21.17
C THR A 183 -2.60 12.70 20.08
N GLN A 184 -3.56 11.88 19.64
CA GLN A 184 -3.44 10.89 18.54
C GLN A 184 -2.74 11.43 17.28
N TYR A 185 -2.75 12.75 17.06
CA TYR A 185 -2.06 13.43 15.96
C TYR A 185 -0.52 13.28 15.95
N HIS A 186 0.08 12.86 17.06
CA HIS A 186 1.53 12.90 17.24
C HIS A 186 2.23 11.56 17.06
N LEU A 187 1.57 10.47 17.44
CA LEU A 187 2.14 9.13 17.48
C LEU A 187 1.42 8.24 16.49
N ASN A 188 1.80 8.32 15.22
CA ASN A 188 1.39 7.36 14.20
C ASN A 188 2.24 6.08 14.33
N ILE A 189 2.10 5.40 15.46
CA ILE A 189 2.88 4.22 15.86
C ILE A 189 1.95 3.01 16.01
N LEU A 190 2.48 1.80 15.79
CA LEU A 190 1.67 0.58 15.77
C LEU A 190 0.53 0.65 14.74
N SER A 191 0.76 1.37 13.64
CA SER A 191 -0.22 1.69 12.60
C SER A 191 -0.66 0.47 11.77
N GLY A 192 0.10 -0.62 11.81
CA GLY A 192 -0.18 -1.83 11.03
C GLY A 192 0.27 -1.74 9.57
N PHE A 193 0.91 -0.65 9.18
CA PHE A 193 1.43 -0.43 7.82
C PHE A 193 2.95 -0.51 7.78
N ALA A 194 3.50 -0.69 6.58
CA ALA A 194 4.94 -0.76 6.43
C ALA A 194 5.53 0.63 6.64
N ASN A 195 6.75 0.68 7.18
CA ASN A 195 7.38 1.93 7.58
C ASN A 195 6.61 2.65 8.69
N ASP A 196 6.35 1.92 9.77
CA ASP A 196 5.80 2.51 10.98
C ASP A 196 6.72 3.65 11.45
N SER A 197 6.13 4.66 12.10
CA SER A 197 6.89 5.83 12.55
C SER A 197 7.87 5.49 13.68
N LEU A 198 7.69 4.35 14.36
CA LEU A 198 8.53 3.92 15.47
C LEU A 198 9.55 2.85 15.07
N LEU A 199 10.83 3.20 15.11
CA LEU A 199 11.95 2.31 14.82
C LEU A 199 12.57 1.79 16.13
N LEU A 200 12.41 0.51 16.41
CA LEU A 200 12.96 -0.15 17.61
C LEU A 200 14.39 -0.64 17.35
N PRO A 201 15.40 -0.25 18.13
CA PRO A 201 16.78 -0.65 17.87
C PRO A 201 17.00 -2.12 18.24
N LEU A 202 17.55 -2.90 17.31
CA LEU A 202 17.92 -4.29 17.58
C LEU A 202 19.14 -4.40 18.52
N LYS A 203 19.99 -3.36 18.67
CA LYS A 203 21.15 -3.32 19.59
C LYS A 203 22.04 -4.57 19.61
N LYS A 204 22.24 -5.24 18.46
CA LYS A 204 22.96 -6.54 18.31
C LYS A 204 22.23 -7.76 18.91
N THR A 205 20.98 -7.58 19.31
CA THR A 205 20.05 -8.61 19.76
C THR A 205 19.30 -9.20 18.55
N SER A 206 18.95 -10.48 18.61
CA SER A 206 18.13 -11.11 17.57
C SER A 206 16.67 -10.67 17.69
N LEU A 207 15.93 -10.70 16.57
CA LEU A 207 14.49 -10.38 16.55
C LEU A 207 13.70 -11.20 17.57
N GLY A 208 14.00 -12.49 17.72
CA GLY A 208 13.34 -13.37 18.70
C GLY A 208 13.58 -12.95 20.16
N LYS A 209 14.78 -12.47 20.49
CA LYS A 209 15.06 -11.95 21.84
C LYS A 209 14.36 -10.61 22.09
N LEU A 210 14.31 -9.73 21.09
CA LEU A 210 13.55 -8.49 21.17
C LEU A 210 12.05 -8.80 21.36
N SER A 211 11.52 -9.77 20.63
CA SER A 211 10.15 -10.26 20.77
C SER A 211 9.85 -10.75 22.19
N GLN A 212 10.73 -11.59 22.77
CA GLN A 212 10.60 -12.07 24.15
C GLN A 212 10.64 -10.95 25.19
N GLN A 213 11.44 -9.90 24.95
CA GLN A 213 11.50 -8.72 25.81
C GLN A 213 10.20 -7.90 25.74
N TRP A 214 9.63 -7.75 24.55
CA TRP A 214 8.43 -6.96 24.31
C TRP A 214 7.12 -7.68 24.63
N GLU A 215 7.12 -9.02 24.65
CA GLU A 215 5.95 -9.84 24.98
C GLU A 215 5.27 -9.49 26.32
N PRO A 216 5.97 -9.45 27.47
CA PRO A 216 5.34 -9.10 28.74
C PRO A 216 4.87 -7.64 28.77
N ILE A 217 5.56 -6.75 28.06
CA ILE A 217 5.21 -5.33 27.98
C ILE A 217 3.89 -5.19 27.22
N LEU A 218 3.80 -5.77 26.02
CA LEU A 218 2.62 -5.69 25.18
C LEU A 218 1.43 -6.42 25.82
N LYS A 219 1.65 -7.56 26.48
CA LYS A 219 0.59 -8.27 27.22
C LYS A 219 -0.01 -7.42 28.35
N LYS A 220 0.79 -6.61 29.04
CA LYS A 220 0.32 -5.70 30.10
C LYS A 220 -0.67 -4.66 29.58
N TYR A 221 -0.54 -4.27 28.32
CA TYR A 221 -1.38 -3.24 27.68
C TYR A 221 -2.39 -3.81 26.67
N ASN A 222 -2.69 -5.12 26.73
CA ASN A 222 -3.61 -5.81 25.81
C ASN A 222 -3.22 -5.73 24.32
N LEU A 223 -1.92 -5.66 24.04
CA LEU A 223 -1.32 -5.59 22.70
C LEU A 223 -0.49 -6.83 22.36
N SER A 224 -0.73 -7.96 23.04
CA SER A 224 0.06 -9.20 22.86
C SER A 224 0.10 -9.71 21.43
N ASP A 225 -0.94 -9.43 20.65
CA ASP A 225 -1.05 -9.86 19.25
C ASP A 225 0.05 -9.21 18.38
N ASN A 226 0.50 -8.01 18.76
CA ASN A 226 1.53 -7.26 18.05
C ASN A 226 2.93 -7.92 18.16
N VAL A 227 3.16 -8.78 19.17
CA VAL A 227 4.44 -9.47 19.39
C VAL A 227 4.76 -10.41 18.24
N ALA A 228 3.76 -11.18 17.79
CA ALA A 228 3.88 -12.09 16.66
C ALA A 228 4.15 -11.36 15.33
N GLN A 229 3.94 -10.03 15.34
CA GLN A 229 4.06 -9.13 14.21
C GLN A 229 5.25 -8.16 14.35
N LEU A 230 6.18 -8.45 15.26
CA LEU A 230 7.46 -7.76 15.33
C LEU A 230 8.36 -8.24 14.19
N ILE A 231 8.63 -7.36 13.23
CA ILE A 231 9.43 -7.66 12.05
C ILE A 231 10.64 -6.74 11.97
N ARG A 232 11.63 -7.14 11.16
CA ARG A 232 12.72 -6.22 10.81
C ARG A 232 12.18 -5.11 9.91
N TYR A 233 12.62 -3.88 10.14
CA TYR A 233 12.14 -2.70 9.41
C TYR A 233 12.40 -2.79 7.89
N ASP A 234 13.51 -3.42 7.49
CA ASP A 234 13.85 -3.63 6.08
C ASP A 234 12.92 -4.64 5.36
N ARG A 235 12.07 -5.35 6.11
CA ARG A 235 11.14 -6.36 5.59
C ARG A 235 9.67 -5.94 5.63
N GLY A 236 9.33 -4.75 6.14
CA GLY A 236 7.94 -4.27 6.21
C GLY A 236 7.16 -4.39 4.91
N GLU A 237 7.72 -3.89 3.81
CA GLU A 237 7.09 -3.94 2.48
C GLU A 237 6.91 -5.38 1.96
N LEU A 238 7.83 -6.29 2.30
CA LEU A 238 7.71 -7.69 1.93
C LEU A 238 6.59 -8.38 2.69
N GLU A 239 6.41 -8.04 3.97
CA GLU A 239 5.34 -8.60 4.79
C GLU A 239 3.97 -8.02 4.40
N GLU A 240 3.92 -6.74 4.05
CA GLU A 240 2.74 -6.09 3.46
C GLU A 240 2.36 -6.74 2.13
N LEU A 241 3.35 -6.99 1.26
CA LEU A 241 3.13 -7.77 0.03
C LEU A 241 2.62 -9.17 0.33
N ARG A 242 3.22 -9.88 1.29
CA ARG A 242 2.83 -11.25 1.65
C ARG A 242 1.41 -11.32 2.19
N GLN A 243 1.00 -10.36 3.02
CA GLN A 243 -0.37 -10.23 3.47
C GLN A 243 -1.31 -9.92 2.30
N GLY A 244 -0.92 -8.96 1.46
CA GLY A 244 -1.60 -8.68 0.20
C GLY A 244 -1.84 -9.98 -0.57
N PHE A 245 -0.79 -10.78 -0.81
CA PHE A 245 -0.87 -12.07 -1.52
C PHE A 245 -1.84 -13.09 -0.91
N GLY A 246 -2.01 -13.12 0.41
CA GLY A 246 -3.01 -13.98 1.07
C GLY A 246 -4.43 -13.66 0.59
N ASP A 247 -4.78 -12.36 0.58
CA ASP A 247 -6.04 -11.88 0.03
C ASP A 247 -6.08 -11.99 -1.50
N LEU A 248 -4.93 -11.85 -2.19
CA LEU A 248 -4.85 -12.06 -3.64
C LEU A 248 -5.23 -13.47 -4.03
N LEU A 249 -4.76 -14.49 -3.30
CA LEU A 249 -5.08 -15.88 -3.64
C LEU A 249 -6.57 -16.16 -3.50
N ALA A 250 -7.22 -15.66 -2.45
CA ALA A 250 -8.67 -15.80 -2.29
C ALA A 250 -9.42 -15.13 -3.45
N HIS A 251 -9.08 -13.87 -3.76
CA HIS A 251 -9.68 -13.14 -4.88
C HIS A 251 -9.33 -13.72 -6.25
N PHE A 252 -8.18 -14.39 -6.38
CA PHE A 252 -7.81 -15.12 -7.59
C PHE A 252 -8.74 -16.27 -7.86
N TYR A 253 -9.02 -17.10 -6.85
CA TYR A 253 -9.90 -18.25 -7.00
C TYR A 253 -11.32 -17.83 -7.36
N GLU A 254 -11.86 -16.81 -6.69
CA GLU A 254 -13.16 -16.22 -7.02
C GLU A 254 -13.19 -15.73 -8.48
N GLN A 255 -12.14 -15.03 -8.90
CA GLN A 255 -12.07 -14.45 -10.23
C GLN A 255 -11.87 -15.50 -11.33
N LEU A 256 -11.03 -16.50 -11.07
CA LEU A 256 -10.81 -17.63 -11.96
C LEU A 256 -12.12 -18.40 -12.16
N LEU A 257 -12.87 -18.63 -11.09
CA LEU A 257 -14.18 -19.29 -11.16
C LEU A 257 -15.16 -18.50 -12.03
N LEU A 258 -15.28 -17.18 -11.83
CA LEU A 258 -16.13 -16.32 -12.66
C LEU A 258 -15.72 -16.33 -14.13
N TRP A 259 -14.42 -16.25 -14.41
CA TRP A 259 -13.90 -16.31 -15.77
C TRP A 259 -14.19 -17.67 -16.42
N LEU A 260 -14.05 -18.77 -15.69
CA LEU A 260 -14.40 -20.11 -16.17
C LEU A 260 -15.90 -20.25 -16.46
N ILE A 261 -16.78 -19.64 -15.66
CA ILE A 261 -18.23 -19.62 -15.92
C ILE A 261 -18.54 -18.88 -17.21
N VAL A 262 -17.95 -17.69 -17.39
CA VAL A 262 -18.10 -16.89 -18.62
C VAL A 262 -17.59 -17.68 -19.82
N LEU A 263 -16.40 -18.29 -19.71
CA LEU A 263 -15.82 -19.11 -20.77
C LEU A 263 -16.73 -20.29 -21.12
N ALA A 264 -17.29 -20.99 -20.13
CA ALA A 264 -18.22 -22.10 -20.35
C ALA A 264 -19.50 -21.66 -21.08
N LEU A 265 -20.06 -20.50 -20.71
CA LEU A 265 -21.21 -19.89 -21.41
C LEU A 265 -20.86 -19.51 -22.85
N SER A 266 -19.66 -18.97 -23.09
CA SER A 266 -19.17 -18.67 -24.44
C SER A 266 -19.00 -19.91 -25.30
N PHE A 267 -18.46 -21.01 -24.73
CA PHE A 267 -18.41 -22.32 -25.40
C PHE A 267 -19.79 -22.84 -25.76
N TYR A 268 -20.73 -22.80 -24.80
CA TYR A 268 -22.10 -23.25 -25.02
C TYR A 268 -22.80 -22.44 -26.11
N SER A 269 -22.67 -21.12 -26.07
CA SER A 269 -23.22 -20.22 -27.09
C SER A 269 -22.62 -20.49 -28.47
N LEU A 270 -21.30 -20.70 -28.56
CA LEU A 270 -20.62 -21.03 -29.81
C LEU A 270 -21.08 -22.38 -30.37
N LEU A 271 -21.19 -23.40 -29.52
CA LEU A 271 -21.68 -24.72 -29.92
C LEU A 271 -23.13 -24.65 -30.43
N SER A 272 -23.98 -23.91 -29.73
CA SER A 272 -25.37 -23.67 -30.13
C SER A 272 -25.46 -22.94 -31.48
N PHE A 273 -24.67 -21.87 -31.64
CA PHE A 273 -24.56 -21.12 -32.90
C PHE A 273 -24.10 -22.01 -34.06
N PHE A 274 -23.07 -22.83 -33.84
CA PHE A 274 -22.55 -23.74 -34.86
C PHE A 274 -23.57 -24.79 -35.26
N LYS A 275 -24.24 -25.43 -34.29
CA LYS A 275 -25.29 -26.42 -34.57
C LYS A 275 -26.43 -25.84 -35.38
N LYS A 276 -26.91 -24.64 -35.02
CA LYS A 276 -28.01 -23.96 -35.71
C LYS A 276 -27.65 -23.55 -37.14
N ASN A 277 -26.42 -23.10 -37.37
CA ASN A 277 -25.98 -22.55 -38.65
C ASN A 277 -25.07 -23.48 -39.46
N ARG A 278 -24.98 -24.77 -39.11
CA ARG A 278 -24.01 -25.72 -39.66
C ARG A 278 -24.01 -25.75 -41.19
N THR A 279 -25.18 -25.92 -41.80
CA THR A 279 -25.34 -25.99 -43.27
C THR A 279 -24.91 -24.71 -43.95
N GLN A 280 -25.24 -23.54 -43.39
CA GLN A 280 -24.80 -22.26 -43.94
C GLN A 280 -23.29 -22.08 -43.83
N ILE A 281 -22.68 -22.51 -42.72
CA ILE A 281 -21.23 -22.43 -42.51
C ILE A 281 -20.50 -23.34 -43.51
N GLU A 282 -20.96 -24.59 -43.69
CA GLU A 282 -20.39 -25.55 -44.65
C GLU A 282 -20.49 -25.04 -46.09
N LEU A 283 -21.64 -24.47 -46.48
CA LEU A 283 -21.83 -23.87 -47.81
C LEU A 283 -20.89 -22.67 -48.01
N LYS A 284 -20.87 -21.71 -47.07
CA LYS A 284 -19.99 -20.54 -47.16
C LYS A 284 -18.51 -20.91 -47.21
N ASN A 285 -18.10 -21.91 -46.42
CA ASN A 285 -16.74 -22.47 -46.47
C ASN A 285 -16.42 -23.06 -47.85
N THR A 286 -17.38 -23.73 -48.50
CA THR A 286 -17.21 -24.28 -49.86
C THR A 286 -17.06 -23.17 -50.90
N PHE A 287 -17.76 -22.05 -50.71
CA PHE A 287 -17.61 -20.84 -51.54
C PHE A 287 -16.38 -19.97 -51.18
N GLY A 288 -15.48 -20.44 -50.32
CA GLY A 288 -14.24 -19.76 -49.98
C GLY A 288 -14.40 -18.54 -49.06
N TYR A 289 -15.49 -18.42 -48.32
CA TYR A 289 -15.66 -17.34 -47.35
C TYR A 289 -14.64 -17.47 -46.21
N SER A 290 -14.06 -16.33 -45.80
CA SER A 290 -13.16 -16.27 -44.64
C SER A 290 -13.89 -16.62 -43.34
N ARG A 291 -13.18 -17.25 -42.39
CA ARG A 291 -13.71 -17.61 -41.06
C ARG A 291 -14.34 -16.44 -40.31
N LEU A 292 -13.70 -15.27 -40.33
CA LEU A 292 -14.23 -14.06 -39.69
C LEU A 292 -15.64 -13.70 -40.20
N ARG A 293 -15.89 -13.87 -41.49
CA ARG A 293 -17.20 -13.57 -42.11
C ARG A 293 -18.27 -14.62 -41.77
N ASN A 294 -17.86 -15.87 -41.53
CA ASN A 294 -18.78 -16.95 -41.17
C ASN A 294 -19.21 -16.88 -39.70
N TYR A 295 -18.31 -16.45 -38.82
CA TYR A 295 -18.56 -16.35 -37.38
C TYR A 295 -18.80 -14.91 -36.89
N TYR A 296 -18.87 -13.92 -37.78
CA TYR A 296 -19.08 -12.52 -37.42
C TYR A 296 -20.23 -12.28 -36.42
N PRO A 297 -21.42 -12.89 -36.56
CA PRO A 297 -22.50 -12.69 -35.58
C PRO A 297 -22.11 -13.11 -34.16
N TYR A 298 -21.34 -14.19 -34.02
CA TYR A 298 -20.82 -14.64 -32.74
C TYR A 298 -19.72 -13.71 -32.21
N LEU A 299 -18.81 -13.25 -33.10
CA LEU A 299 -17.76 -12.31 -32.72
C LEU A 299 -18.32 -10.97 -32.23
N VAL A 300 -19.42 -10.50 -32.82
CA VAL A 300 -20.15 -9.31 -32.35
C VAL A 300 -20.73 -9.53 -30.95
N MET A 301 -21.31 -10.70 -30.70
CA MET A 301 -21.83 -11.06 -29.37
C MET A 301 -20.71 -11.08 -28.31
N LEU A 302 -19.56 -11.65 -28.65
CA LEU A 302 -18.38 -11.65 -27.80
C LEU A 302 -17.89 -10.21 -27.53
N GLY A 303 -17.84 -9.35 -28.55
CA GLY A 303 -17.52 -7.93 -28.37
C GLY A 303 -18.49 -7.20 -27.44
N LEU A 304 -19.80 -7.44 -27.60
CA LEU A 304 -20.84 -6.86 -26.73
C LEU A 304 -20.70 -7.30 -25.27
N GLN A 305 -20.40 -8.58 -25.02
CA GLN A 305 -20.13 -9.07 -23.66
C GLN A 305 -19.04 -8.26 -22.97
N TYR A 306 -17.94 -7.96 -23.67
CA TYR A 306 -16.83 -7.20 -23.10
C TYR A 306 -17.14 -5.70 -22.97
N ILE A 307 -17.94 -5.13 -23.87
CA ILE A 307 -18.47 -3.76 -23.71
C ILE A 307 -19.32 -3.67 -22.43
N VAL A 308 -20.19 -4.65 -22.20
CA VAL A 308 -21.00 -4.72 -20.97
C VAL A 308 -20.09 -4.86 -19.75
N MET A 309 -19.09 -5.75 -19.77
CA MET A 309 -18.14 -5.88 -18.68
C MET A 309 -17.45 -4.54 -18.37
N LEU A 310 -16.96 -3.84 -19.39
CA LEU A 310 -16.32 -2.52 -19.25
C LEU A 310 -17.25 -1.45 -18.68
N ALA A 311 -18.55 -1.51 -18.99
CA ALA A 311 -19.55 -0.59 -18.44
C ALA A 311 -19.79 -0.82 -16.94
N PHE A 312 -19.65 -2.06 -16.46
CA PHE A 312 -19.68 -2.42 -15.04
C PHE A 312 -18.30 -2.24 -14.38
N TYR A 313 -17.71 -1.06 -14.55
CA TYR A 313 -16.54 -0.68 -13.77
C TYR A 313 -16.93 -0.56 -12.28
N PRO A 314 -16.42 -1.44 -11.40
CA PRO A 314 -16.69 -1.28 -9.98
C PRO A 314 -15.93 -0.04 -9.51
N ASP A 315 -16.64 0.95 -8.95
CA ASP A 315 -16.10 2.21 -8.37
C ASP A 315 -15.26 1.98 -7.09
N GLN A 316 -14.72 0.77 -6.96
CA GLN A 316 -13.79 0.36 -5.92
C GLN A 316 -12.42 1.01 -6.21
N ASN A 317 -11.57 1.13 -5.19
CA ASN A 317 -10.23 1.77 -5.14
C ASN A 317 -9.17 1.26 -6.14
N ILE A 318 -9.57 0.67 -7.27
CA ILE A 318 -8.73 0.13 -8.31
C ILE A 318 -8.41 1.25 -9.30
N PRO A 319 -7.16 1.42 -9.74
CA PRO A 319 -6.87 2.35 -10.84
C PRO A 319 -7.46 1.84 -12.16
N LYS A 320 -8.15 2.71 -12.90
CA LYS A 320 -8.79 2.40 -14.21
C LYS A 320 -7.85 1.68 -15.18
N ALA A 321 -6.57 2.05 -15.19
CA ALA A 321 -5.56 1.45 -16.05
C ALA A 321 -5.37 -0.05 -15.80
N VAL A 322 -5.33 -0.48 -14.54
CA VAL A 322 -5.14 -1.90 -14.18
C VAL A 322 -6.37 -2.71 -14.60
N TYR A 323 -7.56 -2.14 -14.45
CA TYR A 323 -8.81 -2.76 -14.90
C TYR A 323 -8.87 -3.02 -16.38
N LEU A 324 -8.48 -2.03 -17.19
CA LEU A 324 -8.42 -2.19 -18.65
C LEU A 324 -7.43 -3.27 -19.07
N VAL A 325 -6.25 -3.33 -18.45
CA VAL A 325 -5.22 -4.34 -18.76
C VAL A 325 -5.73 -5.76 -18.49
N VAL A 326 -6.35 -5.99 -17.33
CA VAL A 326 -6.82 -7.33 -16.93
C VAL A 326 -7.96 -7.82 -17.82
N ILE A 327 -8.94 -6.96 -18.10
CA ILE A 327 -10.05 -7.34 -19.00
C ILE A 327 -9.54 -7.60 -20.42
N SER A 328 -8.58 -6.79 -20.90
CA SER A 328 -7.97 -7.02 -22.21
C SER A 328 -7.24 -8.36 -22.27
N LEU A 329 -6.55 -8.76 -21.20
CA LEU A 329 -5.90 -10.06 -21.12
C LEU A 329 -6.92 -11.22 -21.19
N PHE A 330 -8.01 -11.14 -20.43
CA PHE A 330 -9.07 -12.16 -20.48
C PHE A 330 -9.74 -12.23 -21.85
N PHE A 331 -9.99 -11.08 -22.49
CA PHE A 331 -10.51 -11.03 -23.86
C PHE A 331 -9.61 -11.76 -24.84
N VAL A 332 -8.31 -11.45 -24.84
CA VAL A 332 -7.35 -12.08 -25.75
C VAL A 332 -7.28 -13.59 -25.53
N LEU A 333 -7.27 -14.02 -24.26
CA LEU A 333 -7.16 -15.43 -23.91
C LEU A 333 -8.44 -16.21 -24.28
N GLU A 334 -9.62 -15.67 -23.98
CA GLU A 334 -10.90 -16.24 -24.38
C GLU A 334 -11.03 -16.28 -25.92
N PHE A 335 -10.69 -15.19 -26.60
CA PHE A 335 -10.71 -15.14 -28.07
C PHE A 335 -9.80 -16.22 -28.68
N PHE A 336 -8.60 -16.41 -28.15
CA PHE A 336 -7.67 -17.44 -28.64
C PHE A 336 -8.24 -18.86 -28.44
N ILE A 337 -8.74 -19.16 -27.24
CA ILE A 337 -9.32 -20.48 -26.91
C ILE A 337 -10.53 -20.79 -27.80
N LEU A 338 -11.44 -19.82 -27.98
CA LEU A 338 -12.63 -20.03 -28.80
C LEU A 338 -12.30 -20.21 -30.28
N ASN A 339 -11.27 -19.52 -30.80
CA ASN A 339 -10.78 -19.75 -32.16
C ASN A 339 -10.19 -21.15 -32.36
N LEU A 340 -9.50 -21.69 -31.36
CA LEU A 340 -9.07 -23.10 -31.38
C LEU A 340 -10.28 -24.04 -31.41
N PHE A 341 -11.32 -23.75 -30.63
CA PHE A 341 -12.54 -24.55 -30.62
C PHE A 341 -13.32 -24.48 -31.94
N ILE A 342 -13.41 -23.32 -32.58
CA ILE A 342 -13.97 -23.19 -33.94
C ILE A 342 -13.20 -24.10 -34.90
N SER A 343 -11.87 -24.08 -34.84
CA SER A 343 -11.02 -24.92 -35.70
C SER A 343 -11.28 -26.40 -35.47
N TYR A 344 -11.48 -26.81 -34.22
CA TYR A 344 -11.89 -28.17 -33.86
C TYR A 344 -13.26 -28.55 -34.45
N LEU A 345 -14.29 -27.71 -34.27
CA LEU A 345 -15.63 -27.95 -34.80
C LEU A 345 -15.66 -28.07 -36.33
N GLU A 346 -14.93 -27.21 -37.04
CA GLU A 346 -14.81 -27.28 -38.51
C GLU A 346 -14.10 -28.56 -38.98
N SER A 347 -13.04 -28.97 -38.27
CA SER A 347 -12.32 -30.22 -38.56
C SER A 347 -13.22 -31.44 -38.40
N GLU A 348 -13.99 -31.48 -37.31
CA GLU A 348 -14.87 -32.60 -37.01
C GLU A 348 -16.06 -32.69 -37.98
N ALA A 349 -16.61 -31.54 -38.39
CA ALA A 349 -17.63 -31.48 -39.43
C ALA A 349 -17.13 -32.05 -40.77
N LYS A 350 -15.88 -31.73 -41.17
CA LYS A 350 -15.27 -32.25 -42.42
C LYS A 350 -15.03 -33.76 -42.39
N LYS A 351 -14.66 -34.34 -41.23
CA LYS A 351 -14.47 -35.79 -41.09
C LYS A 351 -15.79 -36.56 -41.28
N ASN A 352 -16.86 -36.07 -40.67
CA ASN A 352 -18.17 -36.72 -40.77
C ASN A 352 -18.72 -36.76 -42.21
N VAL A 353 -18.45 -35.72 -43.02
CA VAL A 353 -18.83 -35.71 -44.45
C VAL A 353 -18.04 -36.74 -45.25
N LYS A 354 -16.72 -36.89 -45.02
CA LYS A 354 -15.90 -37.90 -45.71
C LYS A 354 -16.34 -39.34 -45.41
N CYS A 355 -16.70 -39.66 -44.17
CA CYS A 355 -17.20 -41.00 -43.81
C CYS A 355 -18.55 -41.32 -44.49
N SER A 356 -19.46 -40.34 -44.58
CA SER A 356 -20.76 -40.55 -45.25
C SER A 356 -20.65 -40.83 -46.76
N HIS A 357 -19.68 -40.22 -47.44
CA HIS A 357 -19.41 -40.49 -48.86
C HIS A 357 -18.73 -41.84 -49.11
N LEU A 358 -18.02 -42.40 -48.12
CA LEU A 358 -17.40 -43.72 -48.23
C LEU A 358 -18.41 -44.86 -48.00
N CYS A 359 -19.43 -44.67 -47.16
CA CYS A 359 -20.52 -45.64 -47.00
C CYS A 359 -21.51 -45.68 -48.17
N ASN A 360 -21.71 -44.57 -48.90
CA ASN A 360 -22.59 -44.54 -50.08
C ASN A 360 -21.92 -45.04 -51.39
N ARG A 361 -20.69 -45.57 -51.33
CA ARG A 361 -19.97 -46.13 -52.48
C ARG A 361 -19.83 -47.66 -52.42
N SER A 362 -20.49 -48.30 -51.47
CA SER A 362 -20.44 -49.74 -51.21
C SER A 362 -21.78 -50.46 -51.43
N ASP A 363 -22.64 -49.92 -52.29
CA ASP A 363 -23.82 -50.60 -52.85
C ASP A 363 -23.68 -50.75 -54.38
#